data_AF-A0A5S9MG44-F1
#
_entry.id   AF-A0A5S9MG44-F1
#
_cell.length_a   1.000
_cell.length_b   1.000
_cell.length_c   1.000
_cell.angle_alpha   90.00
_cell.angle_beta   90.00
_cell.angle_gamma   90.00
#
_symmetry.space_group_name_H-M   'P 1'
#
loop_
_entity.id
_entity.type
_entity.pdbx_description
1 polymer ?
#
loop_
_entity_poly.entity_id
_entity_poly.type
_entity_poly.pdbx_seq_one_letter_code
_entity_poly.pdbx_strand_id
1 'polypeptide(L)' 'MATKFEVGSVYTGKVTGLQAYGAFVALDEETQGLVHISEVTHGFVKNINEHLSIGDEVQVKSSFC' A
#
# COMPACT_ATOMS: atom_id res chain seq x y z
N MET A 1 0.88 -5.88 -23.77
CA MET A 1 -0.49 -5.70 -23.24
C MET A 1 -0.37 -5.83 -21.72
N ALA A 2 -0.29 -4.70 -21.01
CA ALA A 2 0.05 -4.69 -19.58
C ALA A 2 -1.22 -4.54 -18.73
N THR A 3 -1.98 -5.63 -18.60
CA THR A 3 -3.05 -5.76 -17.59
C THR A 3 -2.49 -6.65 -16.49
N LYS A 4 -1.55 -6.11 -15.70
CA LYS A 4 -0.88 -6.88 -14.64
C LYS A 4 -1.65 -6.85 -13.31
N PHE A 5 -2.66 -5.97 -13.18
CA PHE A 5 -3.49 -5.86 -11.98
C PHE A 5 -4.95 -5.63 -12.35
N GLU A 6 -5.83 -6.47 -11.80
CA GLU A 6 -7.28 -6.35 -11.96
C GLU A 6 -7.78 -5.32 -10.96
N VAL A 7 -8.49 -4.29 -11.45
CA VAL A 7 -9.02 -3.23 -10.59
C VAL A 7 -10.04 -3.84 -9.64
N GLY A 8 -9.85 -3.63 -8.34
CA GLY A 8 -10.67 -4.21 -7.28
C GLY A 8 -10.14 -5.51 -6.68
N SER A 9 -9.09 -6.10 -7.24
CA SER A 9 -8.40 -7.24 -6.62
C SER A 9 -7.58 -6.81 -5.40
N VAL A 10 -7.54 -7.71 -4.41
CA VAL A 10 -6.79 -7.53 -3.17
C VAL A 10 -5.46 -8.25 -3.32
N TYR A 11 -4.38 -7.51 -3.15
CA TYR A 11 -3.02 -8.02 -3.19
C TYR A 11 -2.43 -7.94 -1.79
N THR A 12 -1.79 -9.02 -1.34
CA THR A 12 -1.06 -9.05 -0.09
C THR A 12 0.38 -8.67 -0.37
N GLY A 13 0.93 -7.73 0.40
CA GLY A 13 2.33 -7.38 0.28
C GLY A 13 2.92 -6.91 1.58
N LYS A 14 4.24 -6.81 1.60
CA LYS A 14 4.99 -6.47 2.80
C LYS A 14 5.39 -5.00 2.79
N VAL A 15 5.17 -4.30 3.89
CA VAL A 15 5.60 -2.91 4.03
C VAL A 15 7.13 -2.87 4.06
N THR A 16 7.75 -2.31 3.04
CA THR A 16 9.22 -2.16 2.97
C THR A 16 9.67 -0.78 3.45
N GLY A 17 8.77 0.19 3.50
CA GLY A 17 9.06 1.53 3.98
C GLY A 17 7.81 2.34 4.28
N LEU A 18 7.94 3.23 5.25
CA LEU A 18 6.88 4.16 5.65
C LEU A 18 7.42 5.59 5.55
N GLN A 19 6.62 6.48 4.97
CA GLN A 19 6.91 7.90 4.86
C GLN A 19 5.73 8.71 5.38
N ALA A 20 5.97 9.98 5.70
CA ALA A 20 4.93 10.87 6.22
C ALA A 20 3.74 11.06 5.25
N TYR A 21 3.95 10.79 3.96
CA TYR A 21 2.96 10.93 2.90
C TYR A 21 2.44 9.59 2.34
N GLY A 22 3.00 8.44 2.75
CA GLY A 22 2.58 7.15 2.21
C GLY A 22 3.33 5.94 2.77
N ALA A 23 2.89 4.75 2.37
CA ALA A 23 3.52 3.47 2.69
C ALA A 23 3.94 2.76 1.40
N PHE A 24 5.15 2.22 1.38
CA PHE A 24 5.63 1.35 0.32
C PHE A 24 5.37 -0.10 0.69
N VAL A 25 4.69 -0.80 -0.21
CA VAL A 25 4.33 -2.19 -0.06
C VAL A 25 4.91 -2.96 -1.24
N ALA A 26 5.79 -3.93 -0.97
CA ALA A 26 6.24 -4.86 -1.99
C ALA A 26 5.22 -5.99 -2.14
N LEU A 27 4.62 -6.10 -3.33
CA LEU A 27 3.66 -7.16 -3.66
C LEU A 27 4.40 -8.37 -4.25
N ASP A 28 5.34 -8.13 -5.16
CA ASP A 28 6.14 -9.14 -5.85
C ASP A 28 7.57 -8.63 -6.10
N GLU A 29 8.49 -9.49 -6.53
CA GLU A 29 9.89 -9.14 -6.84
C GLU A 29 10.03 -8.03 -7.90
N GLU A 30 9.06 -7.91 -8.81
CA GLU A 30 9.03 -6.87 -9.85
C GLU A 30 7.99 -5.76 -9.57
N THR A 31 7.15 -5.89 -8.54
CA THR A 31 6.02 -4.97 -8.31
C THR A 31 6.03 -4.39 -6.92
N GLN A 32 6.20 -3.06 -6.85
CA GLN A 32 6.09 -2.28 -5.64
C GLN A 32 4.87 -1.35 -5.72
N GLY A 33 3.96 -1.48 -4.77
CA GLY A 33 2.83 -0.58 -4.58
C GLY A 33 3.18 0.58 -3.64
N LEU A 34 2.71 1.78 -3.98
CA LEU A 34 2.73 2.93 -3.09
C LEU A 34 1.30 3.22 -2.66
N VAL A 35 1.06 3.21 -1.36
CA VAL A 35 -0.23 3.57 -0.77
C VAL A 35 -0.13 4.99 -0.25
N HIS A 36 -0.91 5.90 -0.81
CA HIS A 36 -0.95 7.28 -0.34
C HIS A 36 -1.76 7.37 0.95
N ILE A 37 -1.33 8.19 1.92
CA ILE A 37 -2.06 8.34 3.21
C ILE A 37 -3.52 8.75 3.03
N SER A 38 -3.85 9.39 1.91
CA SER A 38 -5.21 9.83 1.57
C SER A 38 -6.17 8.70 1.24
N GLU A 39 -5.67 7.54 0.78
CA GLU A 39 -6.49 6.35 0.52
C GLU A 39 -6.61 5.43 1.75
N VAL A 40 -5.68 5.53 2.70
CA VAL A 40 -5.68 4.67 3.89
C VAL A 40 -6.84 5.00 4.84
N THR A 41 -7.22 6.28 4.98
CA THR A 41 -8.35 6.70 5.83
C THR A 41 -8.77 8.14 5.50
N HIS A 42 -10.08 8.43 5.56
CA HIS A 42 -10.68 9.78 5.40
C HIS A 42 -10.23 10.83 6.44
N GLY A 43 -9.27 10.50 7.30
CA GLY A 43 -8.75 11.32 8.37
C GLY A 43 -7.24 11.26 8.41
N PHE A 44 -6.60 12.41 8.57
CA PHE A 44 -5.16 12.55 8.73
C PHE A 44 -4.61 11.55 9.77
N VAL A 45 -3.90 10.53 9.29
CA VAL A 45 -3.14 9.61 10.14
C VAL A 45 -1.91 10.37 10.64
N LYS A 46 -1.97 10.90 11.87
CA LYS A 46 -0.86 11.67 12.47
C LYS A 46 0.44 10.85 12.61
N ASN A 47 0.33 9.53 12.76
CA ASN A 47 1.47 8.62 12.85
C ASN A 47 1.15 7.28 12.20
N ILE A 48 1.50 7.12 10.92
CA ILE A 48 1.30 5.86 10.20
C ILE A 48 2.14 4.73 10.79
N ASN A 49 3.28 5.04 11.42
CA ASN A 49 4.15 4.09 12.11
C ASN A 49 3.49 3.34 13.28
N GLU A 50 2.43 3.90 13.87
CA GLU A 50 1.70 3.24 14.97
C GLU A 50 0.61 2.30 14.45
N HIS A 51 0.17 2.48 13.20
CA HIS A 51 -0.86 1.64 12.57
C HIS A 51 -0.28 0.61 11.61
N LEU A 52 0.90 0.90 11.05
CA LEU A 52 1.60 0.10 10.06
C LEU A 52 3.07 0.06 10.48
N SER A 53 3.63 -1.14 10.56
CA SER A 53 5.05 -1.34 10.87
C SER A 53 5.83 -1.74 9.62
N ILE A 54 7.10 -1.36 9.54
CA ILE A 54 7.98 -1.86 8.48
C ILE A 54 8.14 -3.37 8.69
N GLY A 55 7.81 -4.14 7.65
CA GLY A 55 7.80 -5.58 7.67
C GLY A 55 6.44 -6.21 7.98
N ASP A 56 5.40 -5.40 8.21
CA ASP A 56 4.04 -5.88 8.38
C ASP A 56 3.43 -6.30 7.03
N GLU A 57 2.58 -7.33 7.05
CA GLU A 57 1.84 -7.78 5.87
C GLU A 57 0.51 -7.05 5.76
N VAL A 58 0.33 -6.33 4.65
CA VAL A 58 -0.83 -5.50 4.42
C VAL A 58 -1.55 -5.93 3.15
N GLN A 59 -2.87 -5.86 3.19
CA GLN A 59 -3.72 -6.11 2.04
C GLN A 59 -4.03 -4.79 1.35
N VAL A 60 -3.54 -4.63 0.13
CA VAL A 60 -3.75 -3.46 -0.70
C VAL A 60 -4.78 -3.81 -1.76
N LYS A 61 -5.88 -3.05 -1.79
CA LYS A 61 -6.85 -3.16 -2.88
C LYS A 61 -6.39 -2.26 -4.01
N SER A 62 -6.27 -2.80 -5.22
CA SER A 62 -5.96 -1.99 -6.40
C SER A 62 -7.16 -1.09 -6.72
N SER A 63 -7.06 0.18 -6.34
CA SER A 63 -8.02 1.23 -6.66
C SER A 63 -7.37 2.16 -7.71
N PHE A 64 -7.29 1.69 -8.94
CA PHE A 64 -6.94 2.54 -10.08
C PHE A 64 -8.14 2.59 -11.02
N CYS A 65 -8.89 3.68 -10.97
CA CYS A 65 -9.93 3.99 -11.95
C CYS A 65 -9.40 4.98 -12.98
#